data_AF-A0A328WK87-F1
#
_entry.id   AF-A0A328WK87-F1
#
_cell.length_a   1.000
_cell.length_b   1.000
_cell.length_c   1.000
_cell.angle_alpha   90.00
_cell.angle_beta   90.00
_cell.angle_gamma   90.00
#
_symmetry.space_group_name_H-M   'P 1'
#
loop_
_entity.id
_entity.type
_entity.pdbx_description
1 polymer ?
#
loop_
_entity_poly.entity_id
_entity_poly.type
_entity_poly.pdbx_seq_one_letter_code
_entity_poly.pdbx_strand_id
1 'polypeptide(L)'
;MKNKNFLLTLTLLMICIISLVLGFYNHWHFEIRFYIGMLIVVFTILSYLKRKRIANYLFGTALLIGLFDLIHFVPFSIGINLSVFKIHLIPFFFLMLFYLLNIENINEKIRNFNALSNSEELNRRNNQIEFFKNQFQNFSETEIDKKLKEDLVPDAIEALKILKENLTGKNSN
;
A
#
# COMPACT_ATOMS: atom_id res chain seq x y z
N MET A 1 21.49 5.83 4.17
CA MET A 1 20.73 4.84 3.36
C MET A 1 21.35 4.40 2.03
N LYS A 2 22.34 5.12 1.45
CA LYS A 2 22.57 5.10 -0.03
C LYS A 2 23.09 3.81 -0.70
N ASN A 3 23.60 2.81 0.03
CA ASN A 3 24.20 1.60 -0.57
C ASN A 3 23.69 0.26 -0.02
N LYS A 4 22.84 0.24 1.04
CA LYS A 4 22.42 -1.03 1.68
C LYS A 4 21.51 -1.87 0.77
N ASN A 5 20.54 -1.24 0.11
CA ASN A 5 19.67 -1.94 -0.84
C ASN A 5 20.41 -2.38 -2.10
N PHE A 6 21.43 -1.62 -2.53
CA PHE A 6 22.30 -2.03 -3.63
C PHE A 6 23.08 -3.29 -3.25
N LEU A 7 23.67 -3.33 -2.04
CA LEU A 7 24.34 -4.54 -1.53
C LEU A 7 23.37 -5.73 -1.48
N LEU A 8 22.15 -5.52 -0.97
CA LEU A 8 21.13 -6.56 -0.91
C LEU A 8 20.75 -7.09 -2.31
N THR A 9 20.60 -6.20 -3.29
CA THR A 9 20.34 -6.57 -4.69
C THR A 9 21.53 -7.32 -5.28
N LEU A 10 22.76 -6.89 -4.98
CA LEU A 10 23.99 -7.54 -5.43
C LEU A 10 24.14 -8.95 -4.83
N THR A 11 23.81 -9.12 -3.54
CA THR A 11 23.78 -10.44 -2.90
C THR A 11 22.78 -11.36 -3.58
N LEU A 12 21.58 -10.86 -3.92
CA LEU A 12 20.59 -11.65 -4.66
C LEU A 12 21.10 -12.04 -6.05
N LEU A 13 21.75 -11.11 -6.77
CA LEU A 13 22.36 -11.39 -8.06
C LEU A 13 23.44 -12.47 -7.96
N MET A 14 24.31 -12.39 -6.95
CA MET A 14 25.33 -13.41 -6.71
C MET A 14 24.72 -14.79 -6.47
N ILE A 15 23.64 -14.88 -5.70
CA ILE A 15 22.89 -16.13 -5.49
C ILE A 15 22.33 -16.66 -6.83
N CYS A 16 21.76 -15.78 -7.66
CA CYS A 16 21.26 -16.16 -8.99
C CYS A 16 22.38 -16.74 -9.86
N ILE A 17 23.55 -16.08 -9.91
CA ILE A 17 24.72 -16.51 -10.69
C ILE A 17 25.26 -17.84 -10.17
N ILE A 18 25.44 -17.98 -8.86
CA ILE A 18 25.90 -19.23 -8.23
C ILE A 18 24.94 -20.37 -8.58
N SER A 19 23.63 -20.12 -8.49
CA SER A 19 22.60 -21.11 -8.82
C SER A 19 22.64 -21.51 -10.29
N LEU A 20 22.94 -20.57 -11.19
CA LEU A 20 23.11 -20.84 -12.61
C LEU A 20 24.35 -21.69 -12.87
N VAL A 21 25.50 -21.36 -12.28
CA VAL A 21 26.74 -22.14 -12.42
C VAL A 21 26.56 -23.56 -11.86
N LEU A 22 26.00 -23.70 -10.67
CA LEU A 22 25.72 -25.00 -10.05
C LEU A 22 24.71 -25.80 -10.88
N GLY A 23 23.68 -25.16 -11.41
CA GLY A 23 22.69 -25.85 -12.22
C GLY A 23 23.25 -26.30 -13.57
N PHE A 24 24.16 -25.53 -14.20
CA PHE A 24 24.88 -26.02 -15.37
C PHE A 24 25.78 -27.22 -15.06
N TYR A 25 26.51 -27.17 -13.94
CA TYR A 25 27.37 -28.28 -13.51
C TYR A 25 26.57 -29.55 -13.19
N ASN A 26 25.40 -29.43 -12.58
CA ASN A 26 24.55 -30.55 -12.17
C ASN A 26 23.43 -30.88 -13.18
N HIS A 27 23.45 -30.28 -14.38
CA HIS A 27 22.42 -30.47 -15.41
C HIS A 27 20.98 -30.22 -14.94
N TRP A 28 20.77 -29.17 -14.14
CA TRP A 28 19.43 -28.76 -13.71
C TRP A 28 18.60 -28.20 -14.86
N HIS A 29 17.28 -28.44 -14.80
CA HIS A 29 16.34 -27.81 -15.70
C HIS A 29 15.96 -26.41 -15.17
N PHE A 30 16.11 -25.38 -15.99
CA PHE A 30 15.80 -24.00 -15.62
C PHE A 30 14.47 -23.56 -16.24
N GLU A 31 13.54 -23.12 -15.41
CA GLU A 31 12.28 -22.56 -15.88
C GLU A 31 12.46 -21.14 -16.45
N ILE A 32 11.61 -20.75 -17.41
CA ILE A 32 11.59 -19.38 -17.96
C ILE A 32 11.45 -18.31 -16.88
N ARG A 33 10.72 -18.61 -15.80
CA ARG A 33 10.50 -17.73 -14.64
C ARG A 33 11.81 -17.35 -13.93
N PHE A 34 12.80 -18.23 -13.92
CA PHE A 34 14.12 -17.96 -13.36
C PHE A 34 14.91 -16.96 -14.21
N TYR A 35 14.89 -17.12 -15.53
CA TYR A 35 15.56 -16.19 -16.45
C TYR A 35 14.94 -14.79 -16.39
N ILE A 36 13.60 -14.71 -16.31
CA ILE A 36 12.89 -13.44 -16.12
C ILE A 36 13.31 -12.79 -14.79
N GLY A 37 13.33 -13.55 -13.70
CA GLY A 37 13.75 -13.04 -12.39
C GLY A 37 15.19 -12.51 -12.41
N MET A 38 16.13 -13.24 -13.01
CA MET A 38 17.51 -12.81 -13.16
C MET A 38 17.63 -11.52 -13.99
N LEU A 39 16.91 -11.43 -15.11
CA LEU A 39 16.90 -10.23 -15.95
C LEU A 39 16.39 -9.00 -15.19
N ILE A 40 15.34 -9.16 -14.38
CA ILE A 40 14.82 -8.08 -13.52
C ILE A 40 15.87 -7.65 -12.49
N VAL A 41 16.58 -8.57 -11.86
CA VAL A 41 17.64 -8.25 -10.89
C VAL A 41 18.79 -7.49 -11.57
N VAL A 42 19.24 -7.92 -12.75
CA VAL A 42 20.26 -7.22 -13.55
C VAL A 42 19.78 -5.81 -13.92
N PHE A 43 18.55 -5.67 -14.41
CA PHE A 43 17.97 -4.37 -14.74
C PHE A 43 17.86 -3.45 -13.52
N THR A 44 17.57 -4.01 -12.35
CA THR A 44 17.55 -3.30 -11.07
C THR A 44 18.93 -2.78 -10.71
N ILE A 45 19.99 -3.59 -10.84
CA ILE A 45 21.39 -3.16 -10.66
C ILE A 45 21.77 -2.03 -11.62
N LEU A 46 21.44 -2.15 -12.91
CA LEU A 46 21.68 -1.09 -13.88
C LEU A 46 20.93 0.20 -13.54
N SER A 47 19.71 0.08 -13.02
CA SER A 47 18.90 1.22 -12.58
C SER A 47 19.51 1.97 -11.39
N TYR A 48 20.28 1.29 -10.54
CA TYR A 48 21.00 1.94 -9.43
C TYR A 48 22.05 2.94 -9.90
N LEU A 49 22.61 2.78 -11.12
CA LEU A 49 23.58 3.70 -11.71
C LEU A 49 22.95 5.05 -12.06
N LYS A 50 21.69 5.06 -12.52
CA LYS A 50 20.99 6.28 -12.95
C LYS A 50 20.12 6.87 -11.84
N ARG A 51 19.26 6.05 -11.22
CA ARG A 51 18.19 6.52 -10.33
C ARG A 51 17.94 5.52 -9.20
N LYS A 52 18.68 5.69 -8.09
CA LYS A 52 18.60 4.83 -6.89
C LYS A 52 17.18 4.64 -6.34
N ARG A 53 16.34 5.67 -6.39
CA ARG A 53 14.93 5.59 -5.93
C ARG A 53 14.11 4.62 -6.78
N ILE A 54 14.24 4.70 -8.11
CA ILE A 54 13.53 3.80 -9.03
C ILE A 54 14.03 2.37 -8.85
N ALA A 55 15.34 2.19 -8.72
CA ALA A 55 15.93 0.88 -8.46
C ALA A 55 15.38 0.22 -7.18
N ASN A 56 15.22 0.98 -6.09
CA ASN A 56 14.60 0.45 -4.87
C ASN A 56 13.15 -0.01 -5.09
N TYR A 57 12.37 0.72 -5.89
CA TYR A 57 11.00 0.31 -6.21
C TYR A 57 10.99 -0.94 -7.11
N LEU A 58 11.84 -1.00 -8.13
CA LEU A 58 12.01 -2.17 -8.98
C LEU A 58 12.42 -3.40 -8.16
N PHE A 59 13.36 -3.24 -7.23
CA PHE A 59 13.77 -4.33 -6.35
C PHE A 59 12.64 -4.81 -5.45
N GLY A 60 11.97 -3.91 -4.74
CA GLY A 60 10.85 -4.26 -3.87
C GLY A 60 9.69 -4.93 -4.62
N THR A 61 9.38 -4.44 -5.83
CA THR A 61 8.35 -5.05 -6.69
C THR A 61 8.76 -6.43 -7.21
N ALA A 62 10.02 -6.60 -7.63
CA ALA A 62 10.54 -7.92 -8.01
C ALA A 62 10.41 -8.93 -6.87
N LEU A 63 10.78 -8.54 -5.65
CA LEU A 63 10.66 -9.39 -4.46
C LEU A 63 9.20 -9.76 -4.16
N LEU A 64 8.27 -8.82 -4.28
CA LEU A 64 6.83 -9.09 -4.13
C LEU A 64 6.31 -10.04 -5.21
N ILE A 65 6.68 -9.83 -6.47
CA ILE A 65 6.30 -10.70 -7.59
C ILE A 65 6.86 -12.11 -7.37
N GLY A 66 8.11 -12.23 -6.93
CA GLY A 66 8.73 -13.52 -6.61
C GLY A 66 8.10 -14.22 -5.41
N LEU A 67 7.52 -13.48 -4.46
CA LEU A 67 6.83 -14.05 -3.30
C LEU A 67 5.65 -14.94 -3.73
N PHE A 68 4.96 -14.57 -4.82
CA PHE A 68 3.76 -15.22 -5.35
C PHE A 68 4.04 -16.12 -6.57
N ASP A 69 5.24 -16.69 -6.68
CA ASP A 69 5.62 -17.68 -7.70
C ASP A 69 5.60 -17.19 -9.17
N LEU A 70 5.49 -15.88 -9.40
CA LEU A 70 5.46 -15.31 -10.76
C LEU A 70 6.85 -15.25 -11.40
N ILE A 71 7.90 -15.04 -10.59
CA ILE A 71 9.30 -15.10 -11.01
C ILE A 71 10.12 -15.87 -9.97
N HIS A 72 11.24 -16.46 -10.39
CA HIS A 72 12.14 -17.15 -9.48
C HIS A 72 13.52 -16.49 -9.46
N PHE A 73 14.15 -16.47 -8.28
CA PHE A 73 15.54 -16.03 -8.11
C PHE A 73 16.52 -17.20 -7.97
N VAL A 74 15.99 -18.42 -7.86
CA VAL A 74 16.74 -19.67 -7.79
C VAL A 74 15.97 -20.74 -8.60
N PRO A 75 16.65 -21.78 -9.12
CA PRO A 75 16.03 -22.81 -9.95
C PRO A 75 15.27 -23.88 -9.16
N PHE A 76 15.19 -23.74 -7.83
CA PHE A 76 14.50 -24.67 -6.95
C PHE A 76 13.44 -23.94 -6.12
N SER A 77 12.40 -24.67 -5.72
CA SER A 77 11.27 -24.07 -5.01
C SER A 77 11.29 -24.44 -3.53
N ILE A 78 11.83 -23.54 -2.71
CA ILE A 78 11.78 -23.62 -1.24
C ILE A 78 10.71 -22.65 -0.76
N GLY A 79 9.64 -23.17 -0.14
CA GLY A 79 8.50 -22.36 0.26
C GLY A 79 7.55 -23.08 1.20
N ILE A 80 6.66 -22.30 1.81
CA ILE A 80 5.57 -22.80 2.64
C ILE A 80 4.33 -22.87 1.75
N ASN A 81 3.73 -24.04 1.65
CA ASN A 81 2.46 -24.22 0.97
C ASN A 81 1.33 -23.81 1.91
N LEU A 82 0.66 -22.70 1.61
CA LEU A 82 -0.66 -22.40 2.15
C LEU A 82 -1.68 -22.93 1.14
N SER A 83 -2.83 -23.40 1.62
CA SER A 83 -3.84 -24.13 0.83
C SER A 83 -4.07 -23.58 -0.60
N VAL A 84 -4.08 -22.25 -0.75
CA VAL A 84 -4.37 -21.56 -2.04
C VAL A 84 -3.12 -20.96 -2.70
N PHE A 85 -2.01 -20.78 -1.97
CA PHE A 85 -0.82 -20.12 -2.50
C PHE A 85 0.47 -20.61 -1.84
N LYS A 86 1.56 -20.63 -2.62
CA LYS A 86 2.90 -20.95 -2.10
C LYS A 86 3.66 -19.66 -1.82
N ILE A 87 4.17 -19.52 -0.60
CA ILE A 87 5.07 -18.43 -0.24
C ILE A 87 6.51 -18.91 -0.43
N HIS A 88 7.25 -18.27 -1.34
CA HIS A 88 8.65 -18.60 -1.60
C HIS A 88 9.56 -17.94 -0.56
N LEU A 89 10.40 -18.75 0.10
CA LEU A 89 11.20 -18.31 1.25
C LEU A 89 12.32 -17.34 0.86
N ILE A 90 12.93 -17.49 -0.32
CA ILE A 90 14.03 -16.61 -0.76
C ILE A 90 13.53 -15.18 -1.03
N PRO A 91 12.52 -14.95 -1.88
CA PRO A 91 11.90 -13.64 -2.03
C PRO A 91 11.42 -13.07 -0.70
N PHE A 92 10.80 -13.90 0.15
CA PHE A 92 10.33 -13.48 1.48
C PHE A 92 11.46 -12.96 2.37
N PHE A 93 12.55 -13.71 2.49
CA PHE A 93 13.71 -13.32 3.30
C PHE A 93 14.31 -11.99 2.83
N PHE A 94 14.51 -11.85 1.52
CA PHE A 94 15.02 -10.60 0.95
C PHE A 94 14.04 -9.44 1.10
N LEU A 95 12.73 -9.71 1.01
CA LEU A 95 11.67 -8.71 1.24
C LEU A 95 11.66 -8.23 2.69
N MET A 96 11.84 -9.14 3.65
CA MET A 96 11.95 -8.79 5.07
C MET A 96 13.19 -7.92 5.32
N LEU A 97 14.36 -8.30 4.80
CA LEU A 97 15.57 -7.47 4.90
C LEU A 97 15.38 -6.11 4.23
N PHE A 98 14.78 -6.07 3.05
CA PHE A 98 14.45 -4.83 2.36
C PHE A 98 13.52 -3.94 3.19
N TYR A 99 12.48 -4.51 3.80
CA TYR A 99 11.57 -3.78 4.68
C TYR A 99 12.31 -3.19 5.87
N LEU A 100 13.10 -3.99 6.61
CA LEU A 100 13.87 -3.53 7.77
C LEU A 100 14.83 -2.40 7.41
N LEU A 101 15.47 -2.46 6.25
CA LEU A 101 16.38 -1.42 5.76
C LEU A 101 15.68 -0.11 5.36
N ASN A 102 14.37 -0.15 5.12
CA ASN A 102 13.58 0.97 4.63
C ASN A 102 12.37 1.30 5.53
N ILE A 103 12.34 0.77 6.77
CA ILE A 103 11.18 0.80 7.65
C ILE A 103 10.68 2.22 7.94
N GLU A 104 11.59 3.17 8.19
CA GLU A 104 11.24 4.57 8.45
C GLU A 104 10.50 5.19 7.25
N ASN A 105 11.05 5.04 6.05
CA ASN A 105 10.45 5.58 4.82
C ASN A 105 9.13 4.88 4.46
N ILE A 106 9.02 3.58 4.73
CA ILE A 106 7.80 2.82 4.43
C ILE A 106 6.69 3.24 5.41
N ASN A 107 6.99 3.29 6.71
CA ASN A 107 6.03 3.68 7.73
C ASN A 107 5.58 5.14 7.58
N GLU A 108 6.50 6.04 7.20
CA GLU A 108 6.14 7.43 6.90
C GLU A 108 5.15 7.51 5.73
N LYS A 109 5.40 6.76 4.64
CA LYS A 109 4.48 6.74 3.49
C LYS A 109 3.12 6.14 3.85
N ILE A 110 3.09 5.06 4.62
CA ILE A 110 1.83 4.45 5.09
C ILE A 110 1.07 5.45 5.95
N ARG A 111 1.74 6.14 6.88
CA ARG A 111 1.12 7.17 7.72
C ARG A 111 0.57 8.32 6.89
N ASN A 112 1.35 8.84 5.94
CA ASN A 112 0.93 9.96 5.09
C ASN A 112 -0.22 9.56 4.16
N PHE A 113 -0.22 8.33 3.66
CA PHE A 113 -1.32 7.78 2.86
C PHE A 113 -2.62 7.69 3.67
N ASN A 114 -2.55 7.18 4.90
CA ASN A 114 -3.71 7.09 5.79
C ASN A 114 -4.20 8.48 6.22
N ALA A 115 -3.29 9.43 6.48
CA ALA A 115 -3.66 10.80 6.82
C ALA A 115 -4.40 11.51 5.67
N LEU A 116 -3.95 11.30 4.42
CA LEU A 116 -4.61 11.83 3.24
C LEU A 116 -6.04 11.26 3.12
N SER A 117 -6.18 9.93 3.24
CA SER A 117 -7.48 9.25 3.22
C SER A 117 -8.45 9.80 4.27
N ASN A 118 -7.97 9.98 5.51
CA ASN A 118 -8.81 10.50 6.59
C ASN A 118 -9.23 11.95 6.32
N SER A 119 -8.35 12.78 5.76
CA SER A 119 -8.68 14.17 5.43
C SER A 119 -9.69 14.28 4.29
N GLU A 120 -9.60 13.42 3.28
CA GLU A 120 -10.56 13.37 2.17
C GLU A 120 -11.93 12.88 2.64
N GLU A 121 -11.97 11.88 3.52
CA GLU A 121 -13.20 11.36 4.12
C GLU A 121 -13.88 12.41 5.01
N LEU A 122 -13.10 13.13 5.82
CA LEU A 122 -13.60 14.22 6.66
C LEU A 122 -14.15 15.38 5.81
N ASN A 123 -13.45 15.77 4.75
CA ASN A 123 -13.92 16.79 3.83
C ASN A 123 -15.20 16.37 3.11
N ARG A 124 -15.29 15.10 2.68
CA ARG A 124 -16.51 14.57 2.05
C ARG A 124 -17.70 14.61 2.99
N ARG A 125 -17.49 14.21 4.25
CA ARG A 125 -18.53 14.25 5.30
C ARG A 125 -18.98 15.68 5.58
N ASN A 126 -18.04 16.61 5.73
CA ASN A 126 -18.35 18.04 5.94
C ASN A 126 -19.16 18.63 4.79
N ASN A 127 -18.82 18.32 3.54
CA ASN A 127 -19.56 18.78 2.37
C ASN A 127 -21.00 18.22 2.33
N GLN A 128 -21.21 16.96 2.76
CA GLN A 128 -22.55 16.38 2.86
C GLN A 128 -23.37 17.04 3.96
N ILE A 129 -22.77 17.31 5.12
CA ILE A 129 -23.41 18.07 6.20
C ILE A 129 -23.79 19.47 5.72
N GLU A 130 -22.92 20.19 5.01
CA GLU A 130 -23.24 21.50 4.45
C GLU A 130 -24.36 21.46 3.41
N PHE A 131 -24.36 20.44 2.54
CA PHE A 131 -25.44 20.23 1.58
C PHE A 131 -26.80 20.13 2.29
N PHE A 132 -26.89 19.30 3.35
CA PHE A 132 -28.12 19.17 4.14
C PHE A 132 -28.45 20.44 4.93
N LYS A 133 -27.46 21.15 5.46
CA LYS A 133 -27.69 22.46 6.10
C LYS A 133 -28.35 23.43 5.12
N ASN A 134 -27.85 23.52 3.90
CA ASN A 134 -28.42 24.39 2.86
C ASN A 134 -29.83 23.95 2.46
N GLN A 135 -30.10 22.65 2.44
CA GLN A 135 -31.43 22.12 2.13
C GLN A 135 -32.45 22.45 3.22
N PHE A 136 -32.04 22.43 4.48
CA PHE A 136 -32.93 22.64 5.64
C PHE A 136 -32.86 24.05 6.25
N GLN A 137 -32.05 24.96 5.69
CA GLN A 137 -31.79 26.28 6.28
C GLN A 137 -33.04 27.13 6.51
N ASN A 138 -34.10 26.90 5.72
CA ASN A 138 -35.35 27.65 5.79
C ASN A 138 -36.41 26.96 6.68
N PHE A 139 -36.08 25.83 7.32
CA PHE A 139 -37.02 25.13 8.18
C PHE A 139 -37.16 25.88 9.51
N SER A 140 -38.40 26.02 9.96
CA SER A 140 -38.71 26.46 11.32
C SER A 140 -38.35 25.39 12.34
N GLU A 141 -38.24 25.78 13.62
CA GLU A 141 -37.91 24.85 14.71
C GLU A 141 -38.85 23.64 14.76
N THR A 142 -40.16 23.87 14.55
CA THR A 142 -41.16 22.78 14.53
C THR A 142 -40.99 21.84 13.33
N GLU A 143 -40.54 22.34 12.18
CA GLU A 143 -40.25 21.53 10.99
C GLU A 143 -38.99 20.71 11.17
N ILE A 144 -37.95 21.28 11.80
CA ILE A 144 -36.72 20.56 12.16
C ILE A 144 -37.04 19.41 13.12
N ASP A 145 -37.86 19.64 14.15
CA ASP A 145 -38.26 18.62 15.12
C ASP A 145 -39.12 17.51 14.52
N LYS A 146 -39.94 17.84 13.52
CA LYS A 146 -40.67 16.85 12.76
C LYS A 146 -39.71 16.02 11.89
N LYS A 147 -38.75 16.67 11.23
CA LYS A 147 -37.81 16.01 10.33
C LYS A 147 -36.82 15.09 11.06
N LEU A 148 -36.38 15.47 12.27
CA LEU A 148 -35.51 14.65 13.12
C LEU A 148 -36.14 13.34 13.61
N LYS A 149 -37.47 13.18 13.49
CA LYS A 149 -38.18 11.95 13.84
C LYS A 149 -38.31 10.98 12.66
N GLU A 150 -37.93 11.40 11.45
CA GLU A 150 -37.90 10.55 10.26
C GLU A 150 -36.61 9.73 10.20
N ASP A 151 -36.62 8.66 9.42
CA ASP A 151 -35.41 7.86 9.16
C ASP A 151 -34.51 8.61 8.17
N LEU A 152 -33.46 9.23 8.70
CA LEU A 152 -32.53 10.08 7.95
C LEU A 152 -31.11 9.52 8.03
N VAL A 153 -30.33 9.81 6.99
CA VAL A 153 -28.90 9.51 7.02
C VAL A 153 -28.19 10.32 8.13
N PRO A 154 -27.14 9.77 8.78
CA PRO A 154 -26.49 10.40 9.93
C PRO A 154 -26.04 11.84 9.69
N ASP A 155 -25.53 12.16 8.50
CA ASP A 155 -25.05 13.51 8.17
C ASP A 155 -26.20 14.53 8.03
N ALA A 156 -27.40 14.08 7.64
CA ALA A 156 -28.60 14.92 7.63
C ALA A 156 -29.11 15.18 9.05
N ILE A 157 -29.05 14.17 9.93
CA ILE A 157 -29.37 14.33 11.36
C ILE A 157 -28.40 15.34 12.00
N GLU A 158 -27.11 15.24 11.71
CA GLU A 158 -26.08 16.15 12.21
C GLU A 158 -26.30 17.58 11.71
N ALA A 159 -26.62 17.77 10.43
CA ALA A 159 -26.98 19.07 9.88
C ALA A 159 -28.19 19.71 10.57
N LEU A 160 -29.26 18.94 10.81
CA LEU A 160 -30.48 19.40 11.49
C LEU A 160 -30.22 19.76 12.95
N LYS A 161 -29.39 18.99 13.67
CA LYS A 161 -28.98 19.31 15.05
C LYS A 161 -28.24 20.65 15.12
N ILE A 162 -27.28 20.88 14.21
CA ILE A 162 -26.53 22.15 14.14
C ILE A 162 -27.47 23.34 13.85
N LEU A 163 -28.42 23.18 12.93
CA LEU A 163 -29.41 24.23 12.64
C LEU A 163 -30.32 24.52 13.83
N LYS A 164 -30.77 23.48 14.55
CA LYS A 164 -31.59 23.64 15.76
C LYS A 164 -30.86 24.43 16.85
N GLU A 165 -29.60 24.07 17.12
CA GLU A 165 -28.76 24.78 18.10
C GLU A 165 -28.64 26.27 17.75
N ASN A 166 -28.37 26.59 16.48
CA ASN A 166 -28.26 27.98 16.01
C ASN A 166 -29.56 28.78 16.20
N LEU A 167 -30.74 28.17 16.01
CA LEU A 167 -32.03 28.83 16.23
C LEU A 167 -32.29 29.07 17.73
N THR A 168 -32.00 28.08 18.58
CA THR A 168 -32.16 28.21 20.04
C THR A 168 -31.19 29.23 20.66
N GLY A 169 -29.95 29.30 20.19
CA GLY A 169 -28.96 30.29 20.62
C GLY A 169 -29.31 31.72 20.20
N LYS A 170 -29.98 31.90 19.06
CA LYS A 170 -30.42 33.22 18.57
C LYS A 170 -31.64 33.78 19.31
N ASN A 171 -32.44 32.93 19.94
CA ASN A 171 -33.58 33.32 20.78
C ASN A 171 -33.20 33.61 22.25
N SER A 172 -31.92 33.44 22.61
CA SER A 172 -31.41 33.59 23.99
C SER A 172 -30.59 34.87 24.20
N ASN A 173 -30.42 35.71 23.16
CA ASN A 173 -29.80 37.04 23.17
C ASN A 173 -30.83 38.09 22.76
#